data_AF-A0A966WM16-F1
#
_entry.id   AF-A0A966WM16-F1
#
_cell.length_a   1.000
_cell.length_b   1.000
_cell.length_c   1.000
_cell.angle_alpha   90.00
_cell.angle_beta   90.00
_cell.angle_gamma   90.00
#
_symmetry.space_group_name_H-M   'P 1'
#
loop_
_entity.id
_entity.type
_entity.pdbx_description
1 polymer ?
#
loop_
_entity_poly.entity_id
_entity_poly.type
_entity_poly.pdbx_seq_one_letter_code
_entity_poly.pdbx_strand_id
1 'polypeptide(L)' 'LRQPVSDLYFELAGHEEQHLETLPFRLTRVGDCMAPSTIAAAVYDGHRIARELDSPPHPDSVPYKRERPLIDRP' A
#
# COMPACT_ATOMS: atom_id res chain seq x y z
N LEU A 1 -5.81 -19.02 10.49
CA LEU A 1 -5.27 -17.66 10.25
C LEU A 1 -6.44 -16.70 10.12
N ARG A 2 -6.32 -15.45 10.59
CA ARG A 2 -7.36 -14.42 10.34
C ARG A 2 -7.44 -14.17 8.84
N GLN A 3 -8.66 -14.06 8.29
CA GLN A 3 -8.88 -13.74 6.88
C GLN A 3 -9.06 -12.23 6.71
N PRO A 4 -8.58 -11.63 5.61
CA PRO A 4 -8.92 -10.25 5.27
C PRO A 4 -10.43 -10.10 5.07
N VAL A 5 -10.98 -8.95 5.48
CA VAL A 5 -12.37 -8.56 5.19
C VAL A 5 -12.32 -7.42 4.17
N SER A 6 -12.65 -7.72 2.92
CA SER A 6 -12.45 -6.80 1.79
C SER A 6 -13.63 -6.78 0.81
N ASP A 7 -14.79 -7.25 1.23
CA ASP A 7 -15.97 -7.40 0.35
C ASP A 7 -16.41 -6.05 -0.24
N LEU A 8 -16.50 -5.00 0.60
CA LEU A 8 -16.81 -3.64 0.15
C LEU A 8 -15.81 -3.11 -0.88
N TYR A 9 -14.53 -3.47 -0.74
CA TYR A 9 -13.53 -3.05 -1.74
C TYR A 9 -13.81 -3.70 -3.08
N PHE A 10 -14.07 -5.02 -3.12
CA PHE A 10 -14.34 -5.72 -4.38
C PHE A 10 -15.71 -5.38 -4.97
N GLU A 11 -16.69 -5.00 -4.16
CA GLU A 11 -17.96 -4.44 -4.63
C GLU A 11 -17.75 -3.13 -5.40
N LEU A 12 -16.87 -2.25 -4.91
CA LEU A 12 -16.57 -0.97 -5.55
C LEU A 12 -15.58 -1.11 -6.71
N ALA A 13 -14.47 -1.83 -6.52
CA ALA A 13 -13.39 -1.99 -7.49
C ALA A 13 -13.75 -2.97 -8.61
N GLY A 14 -14.68 -3.89 -8.38
CA GLY A 14 -14.87 -5.07 -9.21
C GLY A 14 -13.90 -6.20 -8.83
N HIS A 15 -14.29 -7.45 -9.10
CA HIS A 15 -13.47 -8.62 -8.75
C HIS A 15 -12.10 -8.66 -9.45
N GLU A 16 -12.00 -8.11 -10.66
CA GLU A 16 -10.74 -7.95 -11.41
C GLU A 16 -10.20 -6.51 -11.29
N GLU A 17 -10.69 -5.74 -10.31
CA GLU A 17 -10.36 -4.33 -10.09
C GLU A 17 -10.65 -3.43 -11.31
N GLN A 18 -11.50 -3.89 -12.24
CA GLN A 18 -11.75 -3.23 -13.51
C GLN A 18 -12.47 -1.88 -13.40
N HIS A 19 -13.07 -1.56 -12.24
CA HIS A 19 -13.73 -0.27 -12.03
C HIS A 19 -12.79 0.82 -11.52
N LEU A 20 -11.56 0.49 -11.08
CA LEU A 20 -10.67 1.44 -10.40
C LEU A 20 -10.42 2.72 -11.22
N GLU A 21 -10.24 2.60 -12.53
CA GLU A 21 -9.99 3.75 -13.42
C GLU A 21 -11.23 4.64 -13.64
N THR A 22 -12.43 4.11 -13.36
CA THR A 22 -13.70 4.82 -13.56
C THR A 22 -14.18 5.56 -12.30
N LEU A 23 -13.58 5.27 -11.13
CA LEU A 23 -13.97 5.90 -9.87
C LEU A 23 -13.60 7.39 -9.86
N PRO A 24 -14.45 8.26 -9.29
CA PRO A 24 -14.15 9.69 -9.18
C PRO A 24 -13.08 9.99 -8.10
N PHE A 25 -12.49 8.96 -7.50
CA PHE A 25 -11.49 9.02 -6.45
C PHE A 25 -10.56 7.80 -6.51
N ARG A 26 -9.39 7.91 -5.87
CA ARG A 26 -8.49 6.77 -5.66
C ARG A 26 -9.03 5.87 -4.56
N LEU A 27 -9.15 4.57 -4.84
CA LEU A 27 -9.50 3.55 -3.87
C LEU A 27 -8.26 2.70 -3.53
N THR A 28 -8.00 2.44 -2.25
CA THR A 28 -6.84 1.65 -1.80
C THR A 28 -7.18 0.91 -0.51
N ARG A 29 -6.80 -0.37 -0.41
CA ARG A 29 -6.89 -1.16 0.83
C ARG A 29 -5.67 -0.89 1.71
N VAL A 30 -5.86 -0.85 3.03
CA VAL A 30 -4.78 -0.67 4.02
C VAL A 30 -5.00 -1.52 5.26
N GLY A 31 -3.93 -1.99 5.90
CA GLY A 31 -4.01 -2.78 7.12
C GLY A 31 -4.66 -4.15 6.94
N ASP A 32 -5.44 -4.58 7.93
CA ASP A 32 -5.93 -5.97 8.02
C ASP A 32 -6.91 -6.35 6.88
N CYS A 33 -7.53 -5.39 6.18
CA CYS A 33 -8.35 -5.68 5.00
C CYS A 33 -7.52 -6.03 3.74
N MET A 34 -6.23 -5.69 3.74
CA MET A 34 -5.28 -6.10 2.71
C MET A 34 -4.60 -7.42 3.11
N ALA A 35 -4.05 -7.47 4.32
CA ALA A 35 -3.41 -8.65 4.88
C ALA A 35 -3.39 -8.56 6.41
N PRO A 36 -4.09 -9.46 7.14
CA PRO A 36 -4.09 -9.47 8.59
C PRO A 36 -2.69 -9.55 9.19
N SER A 37 -2.33 -8.58 10.04
CA SER A 37 -0.98 -8.43 10.59
C SER A 37 -1.01 -7.91 12.04
N THR A 38 0.14 -7.42 12.52
CA THR A 38 0.24 -6.76 13.83
C THR A 38 -0.43 -5.39 13.79
N ILE A 39 -0.81 -4.88 14.97
CA ILE A 39 -1.35 -3.52 15.13
C ILE A 39 -0.35 -2.49 14.57
N ALA A 40 0.95 -2.66 14.83
CA ALA A 40 1.99 -1.76 14.34
C ALA A 40 2.02 -1.69 12.81
N ALA A 41 1.82 -2.82 12.11
CA ALA A 41 1.75 -2.85 10.66
C ALA A 41 0.51 -2.11 10.13
N ALA A 42 -0.67 -2.32 10.74
CA ALA A 42 -1.88 -1.61 10.34
C ALA A 42 -1.78 -0.09 10.55
N VAL A 43 -1.18 0.34 11.68
CA VAL A 43 -0.91 1.76 11.96
C VAL A 43 0.09 2.33 10.95
N TYR A 44 1.15 1.59 10.63
CA TYR A 44 2.14 1.99 9.63
C TYR A 44 1.50 2.17 8.24
N ASP A 45 0.65 1.24 7.80
CA ASP A 45 -0.03 1.35 6.50
C ASP A 45 -0.93 2.59 6.42
N GLY A 46 -1.72 2.85 7.46
CA GLY A 46 -2.54 4.05 7.56
C GLY A 46 -1.70 5.34 7.57
N HIS A 47 -0.57 5.34 8.28
CA HIS A 47 0.35 6.48 8.27
C HIS A 47 0.96 6.71 6.90
N ARG A 48 1.43 5.65 6.25
CA ARG A 48 2.09 5.69 4.94
C ARG A 48 1.15 6.23 3.87
N ILE A 49 -0.08 5.72 3.76
CA ILE A 49 -1.02 6.19 2.73
C ILE A 49 -1.35 7.67 2.89
N ALA A 50 -1.45 8.16 4.14
CA ALA A 50 -1.68 9.57 4.42
C ALA A 50 -0.49 10.46 4.01
N ARG A 51 0.74 9.96 4.13
CA ARG A 51 1.96 10.67 3.69
C ARG A 51 2.10 10.69 2.17
N GLU A 52 1.73 9.59 1.51
CA GLU A 52 1.93 9.38 0.08
C GLU A 52 0.75 9.90 -0.78
N LEU A 53 -0.38 10.32 -0.17
CA LEU A 53 -1.61 10.71 -0.87
C LEU A 53 -1.38 11.75 -1.98
N ASP A 54 -0.67 12.83 -1.66
CA ASP A 54 -0.32 13.92 -2.59
C ASP A 54 1.17 13.89 -2.98
N SER A 55 1.88 12.82 -2.62
CA SER A 55 3.32 12.68 -2.83
C SER A 55 3.67 11.20 -3.04
N PRO A 56 3.20 10.60 -4.14
CA PRO A 56 3.43 9.20 -4.40
C PRO A 56 4.93 8.92 -4.55
N PRO A 57 5.41 7.76 -4.07
CA PRO A 57 6.81 7.39 -4.24
C PRO A 57 7.12 7.18 -5.73
N HIS A 58 8.37 7.48 -6.13
CA HIS A 58 8.80 7.24 -7.50
C HIS A 58 8.85 5.72 -7.77
N PRO A 59 8.19 5.23 -8.83
CA PRO A 59 7.94 3.79 -9.05
C PRO A 59 9.23 2.97 -9.14
N ASP A 60 10.27 3.53 -9.76
CA ASP A 60 11.57 2.85 -9.92
C ASP A 60 12.54 3.08 -8.74
N SER A 61 12.06 3.60 -7.61
CA SER A 61 12.91 3.94 -6.46
C SER A 61 12.39 3.32 -5.16
N VAL A 62 13.31 3.11 -4.21
CA VAL A 62 12.92 2.79 -2.84
C VAL A 62 12.48 4.09 -2.12
N PRO A 63 11.34 4.12 -1.42
CA PRO A 63 10.79 5.33 -0.82
C PRO A 63 11.47 5.73 0.50
N TYR A 64 12.67 5.24 0.75
CA TYR A 64 13.44 5.49 1.97
C TYR A 64 14.94 5.46 1.68
N LYS A 65 15.70 6.21 2.46
CA LYS A 65 17.16 6.21 2.39
C LYS A 65 17.67 4.84 2.84
N ARG A 66 18.59 4.27 2.08
CA ARG A 66 19.24 3.00 2.39
C ARG A 66 20.70 3.24 2.74
N GLU A 67 21.12 2.68 3.86
CA GLU A 67 22.53 2.59 4.20
C GLU A 67 23.14 1.43 3.42
N ARG A 68 24.19 1.70 2.65
CA ARG A 68 24.91 0.71 1.87
C ARG A 68 26.38 0.74 2.28
N PRO A 69 27.04 -0.43 2.39
CA PRO A 69 28.48 -0.46 2.64
C PRO A 69 29.22 0.16 1.46
N LEU A 70 30.34 0.82 1.74
CA LEU A 70 31.31 1.16 0.72
C LEU A 70 31.90 -0.15 0.19
N ILE A 71 31.75 -0.41 -1.10
CA ILE A 71 32.39 -1.55 -1.75
C ILE A 71 33.64 -0.99 -2.43
N ASP A 72 34.81 -1.30 -1.88
CA ASP A 72 36.08 -1.05 -2.56
C ASP A 72 36.21 -2.07 -3.69
N ARG A 73 36.25 -1.59 -4.94
CA ARG A 73 36.33 -2.44 -6.13
C ARG A 73 37.79 -2.45 -6.59
N PRO A 74 38.40 -3.63 -6.84
CA PRO A 74 39.79 -3.72 -7.28
C PRO A 74 40.02 -3.06 -8.65
#